data_AF-A0A498PZC8-F1
#
_entry.id   AF-A0A498PZC8-F1
#
_cell.length_a   1.000
_cell.length_b   1.000
_cell.length_c   1.000
_cell.angle_alpha   90.00
_cell.angle_beta   90.00
_cell.angle_gamma   90.00
#
_symmetry.space_group_name_H-M   'P 1'
#
loop_
_entity.id
_entity.type
_entity.pdbx_description
1 polymer ?
#
loop_
_entity_poly.entity_id
_entity_poly.type
_entity_poly.pdbx_seq_one_letter_code
_entity_poly.pdbx_strand_id
1 'polypeptide(L)'
;MTALTAIDRGLSAELAADLAATAFTLAKRFAAGATMWSIAPSWEPHALHIAVEFVHPVIMGKRALPAVALTGPDLVDLVRVSVRPGDIVVAVAGAEQPDVRSIMRRSPAWGATTLWIGSGERPKTGAADHVLWLDDPDPRVPATGGFVLFYHVLWELTHVCFEHPGLLKLECADEVCVTCSDEGRLGEVVTASADGLAAVRTARGVEDVVTSLVGPVATGDLVLVHAGTALSRLEEDT
;
A
#
# COMPACT_ATOMS: atom_id res chain seq x y z
N MET A 1 -17.06 -34.38 -2.30
CA MET A 1 -15.75 -34.20 -2.96
C MET A 1 -15.11 -32.97 -2.36
N THR A 2 -13.95 -33.08 -1.73
CA THR A 2 -13.20 -31.94 -1.23
C THR A 2 -12.68 -31.17 -2.44
N ALA A 3 -13.14 -29.95 -2.66
CA ALA A 3 -12.60 -29.10 -3.72
C ALA A 3 -11.16 -28.74 -3.35
N LEU A 4 -10.21 -29.02 -4.23
CA LEU A 4 -8.81 -28.60 -4.08
C LEU A 4 -8.78 -27.07 -4.11
N THR A 5 -8.25 -26.47 -3.07
CA THR A 5 -8.02 -25.01 -2.97
C THR A 5 -6.82 -24.60 -3.81
N ALA A 6 -6.67 -23.30 -4.11
CA ALA A 6 -5.44 -22.79 -4.72
C ALA A 6 -4.16 -23.18 -3.95
N ILE A 7 -4.22 -23.31 -2.63
CA ILE A 7 -3.09 -23.71 -1.78
C ILE A 7 -2.67 -25.15 -2.08
N ASP A 8 -3.63 -26.06 -2.32
CA ASP A 8 -3.37 -27.47 -2.62
C ASP A 8 -2.66 -27.66 -3.98
N ARG A 9 -2.71 -26.66 -4.86
CA ARG A 9 -2.05 -26.66 -6.18
C ARG A 9 -0.61 -26.13 -6.13
N GLY A 10 -0.19 -25.56 -4.99
CA GLY A 10 1.11 -24.90 -4.85
C GLY A 10 1.13 -23.47 -5.40
N LEU A 11 2.15 -22.70 -5.02
CA LEU A 11 2.36 -21.34 -5.52
C LEU A 11 2.92 -21.37 -6.95
N SER A 12 2.36 -20.55 -7.86
CA SER A 12 2.93 -20.38 -9.20
C SER A 12 4.28 -19.64 -9.13
N ALA A 13 5.07 -19.73 -10.21
CA ALA A 13 6.36 -19.04 -10.29
C ALA A 13 6.19 -17.50 -10.24
N GLU A 14 5.15 -16.99 -10.87
CA GLU A 14 4.80 -15.56 -10.90
C GLU A 14 4.42 -15.08 -9.49
N LEU A 15 3.54 -15.80 -8.80
CA LEU A 15 3.13 -15.46 -7.45
C LEU A 15 4.29 -15.55 -6.45
N ALA A 16 5.19 -16.52 -6.62
CA ALA A 16 6.42 -16.60 -5.83
C ALA A 16 7.35 -15.41 -6.08
N ALA A 17 7.47 -14.94 -7.32
CA ALA A 17 8.24 -13.74 -7.65
C ALA A 17 7.61 -12.47 -7.06
N ASP A 18 6.28 -12.33 -7.13
CA ASP A 18 5.53 -11.22 -6.52
C ASP A 18 5.71 -11.22 -5.00
N LEU A 19 5.64 -12.38 -4.34
CA LEU A 19 5.90 -12.54 -2.91
C LEU A 19 7.32 -12.09 -2.54
N ALA A 20 8.33 -12.55 -3.29
CA ALA A 20 9.72 -12.19 -3.04
C ALA A 20 9.98 -10.68 -3.23
N ALA A 21 9.44 -10.08 -4.29
CA ALA A 21 9.55 -8.65 -4.55
C ALA A 21 8.85 -7.83 -3.46
N THR A 22 7.66 -8.26 -3.03
CA THR A 22 6.91 -7.61 -1.95
C THR A 22 7.68 -7.69 -0.64
N ALA A 23 8.17 -8.87 -0.25
CA ALA A 23 8.94 -9.05 0.98
C ALA A 23 10.21 -8.18 1.00
N PHE A 24 10.90 -8.06 -0.14
CA PHE A 24 12.06 -7.19 -0.25
C PHE A 24 11.70 -5.71 -0.08
N THR A 25 10.58 -5.26 -0.63
CA THR A 25 10.07 -3.90 -0.38
C THR A 25 9.72 -3.69 1.09
N LEU A 26 9.02 -4.64 1.73
CA LEU A 26 8.69 -4.58 3.16
C LEU A 26 9.97 -4.46 4.01
N ALA A 27 10.98 -5.28 3.72
CA ALA A 27 12.26 -5.25 4.43
C ALA A 27 12.95 -3.89 4.32
N LYS A 28 12.99 -3.29 3.12
CA LYS A 28 13.54 -1.93 2.92
C LYS A 28 12.76 -0.88 3.70
N ARG A 29 11.43 -0.92 3.67
CA ARG A 29 10.57 0.03 4.39
C ARG A 29 10.75 -0.08 5.91
N PHE A 30 10.73 -1.30 6.45
CA PHE A 30 10.97 -1.53 7.88
C PHE A 30 12.40 -1.21 8.32
N ALA A 31 13.41 -1.43 7.47
CA ALA A 31 14.78 -0.99 7.72
C ALA A 31 14.87 0.54 7.81
N ALA A 32 14.06 1.25 7.02
CA ALA A 32 13.91 2.71 7.07
C ALA A 32 12.97 3.21 8.18
N GLY A 33 12.44 2.32 9.04
CA GLY A 33 11.63 2.70 10.21
C GLY A 33 10.12 2.82 9.95
N ALA A 34 9.61 2.27 8.85
CA ALA A 34 8.18 2.28 8.53
C ALA A 34 7.30 1.58 9.57
N THR A 35 6.06 2.05 9.69
CA THR A 35 4.95 1.32 10.33
C THR A 35 4.06 0.72 9.26
N MET A 36 3.60 -0.52 9.47
CA MET A 36 2.59 -1.17 8.63
C MET A 36 1.19 -0.98 9.21
N TRP A 37 0.27 -0.49 8.38
CA TRP A 37 -1.15 -0.31 8.69
C TRP A 37 -1.96 -1.34 7.92
N SER A 38 -2.58 -2.28 8.64
CA SER A 38 -3.33 -3.39 8.05
C SER A 38 -4.84 -3.16 8.12
N ILE A 39 -5.54 -3.37 7.01
CA ILE A 39 -6.99 -3.24 6.89
C ILE A 39 -7.59 -4.49 6.25
N ALA A 40 -8.76 -4.90 6.72
CA ALA A 40 -9.49 -6.02 6.17
C ALA A 40 -11.01 -5.81 6.39
N PRO A 41 -11.63 -4.85 5.68
CA PRO A 41 -13.00 -4.39 5.95
C PRO A 41 -14.05 -5.50 6.01
N SER A 42 -13.96 -6.47 5.10
CA SER A 42 -14.89 -7.61 5.06
C SER A 42 -14.45 -8.79 5.93
N TRP A 43 -13.20 -8.78 6.41
CA TRP A 43 -12.55 -9.90 7.10
C TRP A 43 -11.57 -9.42 8.18
N GLU A 44 -12.06 -8.61 9.13
CA GLU A 44 -11.24 -7.95 10.16
C GLU A 44 -10.21 -8.84 10.87
N PRO A 45 -10.48 -10.14 11.14
CA PRO A 45 -9.47 -11.04 11.71
C PRO A 45 -8.15 -11.11 10.93
N HIS A 46 -8.14 -10.90 9.62
CA HIS A 46 -6.89 -10.88 8.84
C HIS A 46 -6.03 -9.65 9.14
N ALA A 47 -6.63 -8.46 9.31
CA ALA A 47 -5.88 -7.27 9.69
C ALA A 47 -5.26 -7.46 11.09
N LEU A 48 -6.05 -7.97 12.04
CA LEU A 48 -5.57 -8.27 13.39
C LEU A 48 -4.44 -9.30 13.39
N HIS A 49 -4.56 -10.37 12.58
CA HIS A 49 -3.53 -11.39 12.46
C HIS A 49 -2.23 -10.78 11.91
N ILE A 50 -2.29 -10.02 10.81
CA ILE A 50 -1.12 -9.36 10.24
C ILE A 50 -0.42 -8.49 11.29
N ALA A 51 -1.17 -7.68 12.04
CA ALA A 51 -0.58 -6.84 13.08
C ALA A 51 0.12 -7.65 14.16
N VAL A 52 -0.51 -8.73 14.66
CA VAL A 52 0.07 -9.60 15.69
C VAL A 52 1.30 -10.34 15.17
N GLU A 53 1.26 -10.90 13.97
CA GLU A 53 2.36 -11.67 13.37
C GLU A 53 3.64 -10.83 13.24
N PHE A 54 3.51 -9.57 12.83
CA PHE A 54 4.64 -8.67 12.65
C PHE A 54 5.16 -8.11 13.99
N VAL A 55 4.29 -7.82 14.96
CA VAL A 55 4.69 -7.28 16.27
C VAL A 55 5.24 -8.36 17.21
N HIS A 56 4.69 -9.57 17.17
CA HIS A 56 5.03 -10.68 18.07
C HIS A 56 5.60 -11.85 17.27
N PRO A 57 6.87 -11.76 16.83
CA PRO A 57 7.47 -12.77 15.98
C PRO A 57 7.48 -14.15 16.67
N VAL A 58 6.92 -15.16 15.98
CA VAL A 58 6.80 -16.53 16.51
C VAL A 58 8.17 -17.21 16.69
N ILE A 59 9.17 -16.81 15.88
CA ILE A 59 10.52 -17.37 15.96
C ILE A 59 11.36 -16.57 16.96
N MET A 60 11.90 -17.28 17.95
CA MET A 60 12.79 -16.72 18.98
C MET A 60 13.95 -15.94 18.34
N GLY A 61 14.17 -14.71 18.83
CA GLY A 61 15.29 -13.85 18.42
C GLY A 61 15.03 -13.01 17.16
N LYS A 62 13.88 -13.15 16.49
CA LYS A 62 13.51 -12.26 15.39
C LYS A 62 13.05 -10.89 15.90
N ARG A 63 13.29 -9.85 15.10
CA ARG A 63 12.97 -8.46 15.42
C ARG A 63 11.45 -8.24 15.32
N ALA A 64 10.86 -7.61 16.33
CA ALA A 64 9.49 -7.11 16.23
C ALA A 64 9.41 -5.95 15.21
N LEU A 65 8.42 -6.00 14.32
CA LEU A 65 8.19 -5.02 13.27
C LEU A 65 6.91 -4.21 13.59
N PRO A 66 6.94 -2.86 13.51
CA PRO A 66 5.78 -2.05 13.86
C PRO A 66 4.60 -2.30 12.91
N ALA A 67 3.53 -2.91 13.41
CA ALA A 67 2.31 -3.14 12.64
C ALA A 67 1.06 -2.88 13.49
N VAL A 68 0.05 -2.25 12.89
CA VAL A 68 -1.21 -1.90 13.55
C VAL A 68 -2.38 -2.29 12.64
N ALA A 69 -3.41 -2.88 13.24
CA ALA A 69 -4.67 -3.15 12.55
C ALA A 69 -5.62 -1.97 12.70
N LEU A 70 -6.19 -1.51 11.59
CA LEU A 70 -7.23 -0.50 11.54
C LEU A 70 -8.55 -1.19 11.18
N THR A 71 -9.51 -1.12 12.10
CA THR A 71 -10.81 -1.81 12.02
C THR A 71 -11.95 -0.84 12.32
N GLY A 72 -13.18 -1.23 12.00
CA GLY A 72 -14.36 -0.38 12.19
C GLY A 72 -14.67 0.55 11.02
N PRO A 73 -15.59 1.53 11.21
CA PRO A 73 -16.07 2.40 10.14
C PRO A 73 -15.02 3.45 9.72
N ASP A 74 -15.31 4.15 8.62
CA ASP A 74 -14.53 5.31 8.14
C ASP A 74 -13.06 5.00 7.87
N LEU A 75 -12.77 3.80 7.35
CA LEU A 75 -11.41 3.30 7.13
C LEU A 75 -10.54 4.24 6.27
N VAL A 76 -11.11 4.93 5.28
CA VAL A 76 -10.37 5.86 4.44
C VAL A 76 -9.76 6.98 5.28
N ASP A 77 -10.56 7.58 6.17
CA ASP A 77 -10.12 8.66 7.06
C ASP A 77 -9.17 8.16 8.14
N LEU A 78 -9.44 6.96 8.68
CA LEU A 78 -8.59 6.33 9.68
C LEU A 78 -7.18 6.04 9.14
N VAL A 79 -7.08 5.51 7.91
CA VAL A 79 -5.78 5.32 7.25
C VAL A 79 -5.14 6.67 6.96
N ARG A 80 -5.90 7.63 6.40
CA ARG A 80 -5.39 8.95 6.05
C ARG A 80 -4.73 9.69 7.21
N VAL A 81 -5.31 9.62 8.41
CA VAL A 81 -4.76 10.29 9.62
C VAL A 81 -3.60 9.51 10.25
N SER A 82 -3.57 8.19 10.07
CA SER A 82 -2.57 7.31 10.70
C SER A 82 -1.25 7.28 9.93
N VAL A 83 -1.34 7.18 8.60
CA VAL A 83 -0.19 6.97 7.71
C VAL A 83 0.74 8.18 7.66
N ARG A 84 2.04 7.92 7.80
CA ARG A 84 3.13 8.87 7.55
C ARG A 84 3.88 8.52 6.26
N PRO A 85 4.56 9.49 5.63
CA PRO A 85 5.44 9.18 4.50
C PRO A 85 6.48 8.12 4.86
N GLY A 86 6.61 7.11 4.00
CA GLY A 86 7.48 5.95 4.21
C GLY A 86 6.79 4.74 4.85
N ASP A 87 5.57 4.89 5.39
CA ASP A 87 4.79 3.78 5.95
C ASP A 87 4.28 2.82 4.86
N ILE A 88 3.67 1.73 5.33
CA ILE A 88 3.12 0.66 4.50
C ILE A 88 1.63 0.56 4.80
N VAL A 89 0.78 0.45 3.78
CA VAL A 89 -0.63 0.10 3.91
C VAL A 89 -0.84 -1.26 3.27
N VAL A 90 -1.32 -2.23 4.05
CA VAL A 90 -1.69 -3.56 3.55
C VAL A 90 -3.19 -3.78 3.68
N ALA A 91 -3.85 -4.16 2.59
CA ALA A 91 -5.26 -4.51 2.61
C ALA A 91 -5.50 -5.97 2.26
N VAL A 92 -6.44 -6.60 2.97
CA VAL A 92 -7.03 -7.89 2.60
C VAL A 92 -8.49 -7.66 2.23
N ALA A 93 -8.79 -7.66 0.92
CA ALA A 93 -10.12 -7.35 0.40
C ALA A 93 -10.29 -7.84 -1.05
N GLY A 94 -11.53 -8.07 -1.49
CA GLY A 94 -11.86 -8.20 -2.92
C GLY A 94 -11.60 -6.90 -3.68
N ALA A 95 -11.34 -6.99 -4.99
CA ALA A 95 -10.96 -5.87 -5.85
C ALA A 95 -12.04 -4.78 -5.95
N GLU A 96 -13.28 -5.16 -5.71
CA GLU A 96 -14.47 -4.33 -5.76
C GLU A 96 -14.72 -3.49 -4.51
N GLN A 97 -13.97 -3.69 -3.41
CA GLN A 97 -14.20 -2.98 -2.15
C GLN A 97 -13.91 -1.46 -2.33
N PRO A 98 -14.93 -0.57 -2.35
CA PRO A 98 -14.74 0.87 -2.50
C PRO A 98 -13.73 1.52 -1.56
N ASP A 99 -13.71 1.21 -0.26
CA ASP A 99 -12.77 1.89 0.66
C ASP A 99 -11.33 1.49 0.36
N VAL A 100 -11.09 0.21 0.08
CA VAL A 100 -9.74 -0.27 -0.26
C VAL A 100 -9.27 0.37 -1.56
N ARG A 101 -10.13 0.45 -2.60
CA ARG A 101 -9.82 1.17 -3.84
C ARG A 101 -9.46 2.64 -3.56
N SER A 102 -10.24 3.32 -2.73
CA SER A 102 -9.98 4.72 -2.36
C SER A 102 -8.65 4.87 -1.62
N ILE A 103 -8.37 4.00 -0.66
CA ILE A 103 -7.14 3.99 0.13
C ILE A 103 -5.92 3.75 -0.75
N MET A 104 -5.95 2.73 -1.62
CA MET A 104 -4.83 2.41 -2.49
C MET A 104 -4.54 3.55 -3.48
N ARG A 105 -5.59 4.19 -4.02
CA ARG A 105 -5.47 5.34 -4.92
C ARG A 105 -4.84 6.57 -4.25
N ARG A 106 -5.14 6.80 -2.96
CA ARG A 106 -4.70 7.99 -2.22
C ARG A 106 -3.34 7.80 -1.53
N SER A 107 -2.99 6.57 -1.16
CA SER A 107 -1.76 6.25 -0.41
C SER A 107 -0.46 6.79 -1.01
N PRO A 108 -0.27 6.82 -2.35
CA PRO A 108 0.91 7.46 -2.93
C PRO A 108 1.03 8.95 -2.61
N ALA A 109 -0.10 9.68 -2.57
CA ALA A 109 -0.13 11.08 -2.13
C ALA A 109 0.18 11.23 -0.64
N TRP A 110 -0.05 10.20 0.17
CA TRP A 110 0.34 10.15 1.58
C TRP A 110 1.80 9.71 1.78
N GLY A 111 2.47 9.27 0.71
CA GLY A 111 3.83 8.74 0.74
C GLY A 111 3.93 7.30 1.26
N ALA A 112 2.82 6.57 1.30
CA ALA A 112 2.78 5.17 1.73
C ALA A 112 2.99 4.21 0.57
N THR A 113 3.70 3.11 0.84
CA THR A 113 3.73 1.94 -0.06
C THR A 113 2.52 1.05 0.19
N THR A 114 1.93 0.54 -0.90
CA THR A 114 0.65 -0.17 -0.90
C THR A 114 0.81 -1.64 -1.25
N LEU A 115 0.17 -2.50 -0.46
CA LEU A 115 0.05 -3.94 -0.70
C LEU A 115 -1.42 -4.35 -0.65
N TRP A 116 -1.89 -5.05 -1.67
CA TRP A 116 -3.24 -5.58 -1.72
C TRP A 116 -3.24 -7.10 -1.88
N ILE A 117 -3.81 -7.79 -0.89
CA ILE A 117 -4.04 -9.22 -0.86
C ILE A 117 -5.52 -9.51 -1.14
N GLY A 118 -5.81 -10.45 -2.03
CA GLY A 118 -7.19 -10.87 -2.29
C GLY A 118 -7.29 -12.09 -3.22
N SER A 119 -8.51 -12.34 -3.70
CA SER A 119 -8.82 -13.48 -4.57
C SER A 119 -9.97 -13.14 -5.53
N GLY A 120 -10.12 -13.94 -6.59
CA GLY A 120 -11.15 -13.74 -7.61
C GLY A 120 -10.71 -12.78 -8.70
N GLU A 121 -11.58 -11.87 -9.14
CA GLU A 121 -11.21 -10.87 -10.16
C GLU A 121 -10.10 -9.95 -9.63
N ARG A 122 -8.98 -9.91 -10.35
CA ARG A 122 -7.80 -9.15 -9.93
C ARG A 122 -8.02 -7.65 -10.16
N PRO A 123 -7.58 -6.76 -9.25
CA PRO A 123 -7.64 -5.32 -9.51
C PRO A 123 -6.78 -4.94 -10.73
N LYS A 124 -7.11 -3.80 -11.35
CA LYS A 124 -6.37 -3.27 -12.51
C LYS A 124 -4.87 -3.17 -12.20
N THR A 125 -4.03 -3.38 -13.20
CA THR A 125 -2.59 -3.16 -13.09
C THR A 125 -2.29 -1.73 -12.60
N GLY A 126 -1.43 -1.61 -11.58
CA GLY A 126 -1.10 -0.32 -10.97
C GLY A 126 -2.08 0.14 -9.88
N ALA A 127 -3.08 -0.67 -9.51
CA ALA A 127 -3.98 -0.34 -8.41
C ALA A 127 -3.31 -0.29 -7.03
N ALA A 128 -2.15 -0.95 -6.87
CA ALA A 128 -1.27 -0.89 -5.70
C ALA A 128 0.17 -1.17 -6.15
N ASP A 129 1.16 -0.83 -5.33
CA ASP A 129 2.58 -1.12 -5.60
C ASP A 129 2.83 -2.63 -5.66
N HIS A 130 2.13 -3.38 -4.80
CA HIS A 130 2.18 -4.84 -4.76
C HIS A 130 0.76 -5.43 -4.71
N VAL A 131 0.49 -6.40 -5.57
CA VAL A 131 -0.79 -7.15 -5.59
C VAL A 131 -0.49 -8.64 -5.49
N LEU A 132 -0.94 -9.27 -4.40
CA LEU A 132 -0.83 -10.71 -4.17
C LEU A 132 -2.22 -11.31 -4.28
N TRP A 133 -2.45 -12.11 -5.31
CA TRP A 133 -3.81 -12.53 -5.66
C TRP A 133 -3.90 -14.04 -5.86
N LEU A 134 -4.92 -14.64 -5.27
CA LEU A 134 -5.27 -16.04 -5.51
C LEU A 134 -6.24 -16.13 -6.68
N ASP A 135 -5.89 -16.94 -7.68
CA ASP A 135 -6.79 -17.32 -8.77
C ASP A 135 -7.72 -18.45 -8.31
N ASP A 136 -8.59 -18.11 -7.35
CA ASP A 136 -9.61 -19.00 -6.78
C ASP A 136 -10.91 -18.22 -6.57
N PRO A 137 -11.98 -18.51 -7.33
CA PRO A 137 -13.26 -17.81 -7.20
C PRO A 137 -14.11 -18.33 -6.03
N ASP A 138 -13.64 -19.31 -5.24
CA ASP A 138 -14.41 -19.83 -4.11
C ASP A 138 -14.60 -18.72 -3.04
N PRO A 139 -15.85 -18.38 -2.68
CA PRO A 139 -16.13 -17.34 -1.68
C PRO A 139 -15.59 -17.69 -0.28
N ARG A 140 -15.17 -18.94 -0.06
CA ARG A 140 -14.56 -19.40 1.20
C ARG A 140 -13.06 -19.16 1.26
N VAL A 141 -12.39 -18.75 0.18
CA VAL A 141 -10.94 -18.47 0.14
C VAL A 141 -10.45 -17.63 1.33
N PRO A 142 -11.17 -16.59 1.79
CA PRO A 142 -10.76 -15.84 2.97
C PRO A 142 -10.63 -16.68 4.25
N ALA A 143 -11.30 -17.84 4.33
CA ALA A 143 -11.31 -18.74 5.47
C ALA A 143 -10.56 -20.06 5.24
N THR A 144 -10.03 -20.34 4.04
CA THR A 144 -9.31 -21.59 3.74
C THR A 144 -7.82 -21.54 4.05
N GLY A 145 -7.29 -20.38 4.47
CA GLY A 145 -5.89 -20.19 4.84
C GLY A 145 -5.01 -19.56 3.75
N GLY A 146 -5.54 -19.27 2.57
CA GLY A 146 -4.73 -18.79 1.43
C GLY A 146 -4.10 -17.42 1.70
N PHE A 147 -4.88 -16.50 2.28
CA PHE A 147 -4.35 -15.20 2.70
C PHE A 147 -3.36 -15.33 3.85
N VAL A 148 -3.59 -16.30 4.76
CA VAL A 148 -2.70 -16.61 5.88
C VAL A 148 -1.30 -16.97 5.39
N LEU A 149 -1.25 -17.85 4.39
CA LEU A 149 0.01 -18.23 3.74
C LEU A 149 0.76 -17.01 3.22
N PHE A 150 0.09 -16.06 2.56
CA PHE A 150 0.77 -14.88 2.01
C PHE A 150 1.45 -14.04 3.08
N TYR A 151 0.74 -13.63 4.14
CA TYR A 151 1.36 -12.77 5.14
C TYR A 151 2.36 -13.52 6.04
N HIS A 152 2.23 -14.83 6.23
CA HIS A 152 3.27 -15.66 6.89
C HIS A 152 4.55 -15.75 6.05
N VAL A 153 4.43 -16.03 4.75
CA VAL A 153 5.58 -16.06 3.84
C VAL A 153 6.22 -14.69 3.71
N LEU A 154 5.42 -13.62 3.61
CA LEU A 154 5.94 -12.25 3.62
C LEU A 154 6.71 -11.94 4.89
N TRP A 155 6.18 -12.32 6.06
CA TRP A 155 6.87 -12.16 7.33
C TRP A 155 8.22 -12.89 7.34
N GLU A 156 8.26 -14.15 6.90
CA GLU A 156 9.47 -14.96 6.87
C GLU A 156 10.52 -14.38 5.93
N LEU A 157 10.14 -14.11 4.67
CA LEU A 157 11.04 -13.57 3.65
C LEU A 157 11.54 -12.16 4.00
N THR A 158 10.70 -11.33 4.62
CA THR A 158 11.13 -10.01 5.13
C THR A 158 12.27 -10.17 6.15
N HIS A 159 12.16 -11.17 7.04
CA HIS A 159 13.22 -11.47 8.01
C HIS A 159 14.46 -12.08 7.37
N VAL A 160 14.33 -12.90 6.34
CA VAL A 160 15.48 -13.38 5.54
C VAL A 160 16.26 -12.19 4.97
N CYS A 161 15.59 -11.16 4.47
CA CYS A 161 16.28 -9.96 3.99
C CYS A 161 17.08 -9.25 5.10
N PHE A 162 16.61 -9.23 6.35
CA PHE A 162 17.38 -8.66 7.47
C PHE A 162 18.65 -9.45 7.83
N GLU A 163 18.70 -10.73 7.49
CA GLU A 163 19.92 -11.55 7.65
C GLU A 163 20.98 -11.20 6.59
N HIS A 164 20.58 -10.48 5.54
CA HIS A 164 21.44 -10.00 4.47
C HIS A 164 21.43 -8.46 4.39
N PRO A 165 21.92 -7.73 5.42
CA PRO A 165 21.79 -6.28 5.53
C PRO A 165 22.45 -5.50 4.39
N GLY A 166 23.39 -6.13 3.65
CA GLY A 166 23.95 -5.56 2.43
C GLY A 166 22.90 -5.25 1.36
N LEU A 167 21.80 -6.01 1.32
CA LEU A 167 20.68 -5.79 0.38
C LEU A 167 19.80 -4.59 0.77
N LEU A 168 19.88 -4.13 2.02
CA LEU A 168 19.02 -3.09 2.58
C LEU A 168 19.69 -1.72 2.66
N LYS A 169 20.98 -1.65 2.30
CA LYS A 169 21.65 -0.36 2.14
C LYS A 169 21.03 0.36 0.95
N LEU A 170 20.66 1.62 1.16
CA LEU A 170 20.32 2.49 0.05
C LEU A 170 21.55 2.54 -0.86
N GLU A 171 21.43 2.05 -2.09
CA GLU A 171 22.35 2.50 -3.13
C GLU A 171 22.21 4.01 -3.16
N CYS A 172 23.32 4.71 -2.92
CA CYS A 172 23.36 6.15 -3.10
C CYS A 172 22.93 6.36 -4.54
N ALA A 173 21.69 6.83 -4.75
CA ALA A 173 21.34 7.41 -6.02
C ALA A 173 22.43 8.46 -6.24
N ASP A 174 23.24 8.25 -7.27
CA ASP A 174 24.27 9.20 -7.66
C ASP A 174 23.66 10.61 -7.63
N GLU A 175 24.49 11.62 -7.40
CA GLU A 175 24.15 13.05 -7.43
C GLU A 175 23.68 13.51 -8.83
N VAL A 176 22.76 12.77 -9.45
CA VAL A 176 21.90 13.27 -10.50
C VAL A 176 21.08 14.35 -9.83
N CYS A 177 21.49 15.59 -10.05
CA CYS A 177 20.62 16.73 -9.86
C CYS A 177 19.33 16.42 -10.61
N VAL A 178 18.30 16.03 -9.87
CA VAL A 178 16.93 16.14 -10.34
C VAL A 178 16.72 17.65 -10.47
N THR A 179 17.12 18.22 -11.61
CA THR A 179 16.61 19.52 -12.01
C THR A 179 15.09 19.41 -11.94
N CYS A 180 14.40 20.49 -11.59
CA CYS A 180 12.97 20.54 -11.25
C CYS A 180 11.97 20.04 -12.33
N SER A 181 12.37 19.22 -13.31
CA SER A 181 11.78 19.14 -14.64
C SER A 181 11.06 17.83 -15.00
N ASP A 182 11.29 16.68 -14.32
CA ASP A 182 10.75 15.40 -14.83
C ASP A 182 9.90 14.57 -13.84
N GLU A 183 9.75 15.00 -12.58
CA GLU A 183 8.96 14.24 -11.59
C GLU A 183 7.56 14.85 -11.42
N GLY A 184 6.52 14.09 -11.77
CA GLY A 184 5.14 14.34 -11.39
C GLY A 184 4.79 13.59 -10.11
N ARG A 185 4.29 14.29 -9.09
CA ARG A 185 3.93 13.71 -7.79
C ARG A 185 2.43 13.71 -7.61
N LEU A 186 1.88 12.62 -7.09
CA LEU A 186 0.48 12.59 -6.71
C LEU A 186 0.28 13.44 -5.45
N GLY A 187 -0.79 14.24 -5.45
CA GLY A 187 -1.20 15.07 -4.33
C GLY A 187 -2.70 14.93 -4.04
N GLU A 188 -3.06 14.98 -2.77
CA GLU A 188 -4.44 15.04 -2.31
C GLU A 188 -4.77 16.46 -1.84
N VAL A 189 -5.81 17.06 -2.41
CA VAL A 189 -6.25 18.41 -2.06
C VAL A 189 -6.80 18.42 -0.63
N VAL A 190 -6.22 19.25 0.23
CA VAL A 190 -6.61 19.43 1.63
C VAL A 190 -7.65 20.54 1.76
N THR A 191 -7.43 21.66 1.07
CA THR A 191 -8.36 22.79 1.04
C THR A 191 -8.81 23.04 -0.39
N ALA A 192 -10.11 23.31 -0.59
CA ALA A 192 -10.64 23.69 -1.90
C ALA A 192 -9.90 24.91 -2.47
N SER A 193 -9.92 25.04 -3.80
CA SER A 193 -9.22 26.12 -4.50
C SER A 193 -9.75 27.50 -4.09
N ALA A 194 -8.83 28.39 -3.71
CA ALA A 194 -9.08 29.81 -3.46
C ALA A 194 -8.03 30.62 -4.22
N ASP A 195 -8.47 31.58 -5.03
CA ASP A 195 -7.60 32.45 -5.84
C ASP A 195 -6.60 31.70 -6.74
N GLY A 196 -6.97 30.51 -7.22
CA GLY A 196 -6.14 29.67 -8.09
C GLY A 196 -5.03 28.90 -7.37
N LEU A 197 -5.10 28.82 -6.04
CA LEU A 197 -4.22 28.02 -5.18
C LEU A 197 -5.04 27.03 -4.35
N ALA A 198 -4.43 25.91 -3.99
CA ALA A 198 -4.98 24.96 -3.03
C ALA A 198 -3.85 24.35 -2.19
N ALA A 199 -4.10 24.11 -0.89
CA ALA A 199 -3.18 23.31 -0.08
C ALA A 199 -3.33 21.84 -0.46
N VAL A 200 -2.23 21.20 -0.84
CA VAL A 200 -2.19 19.82 -1.31
C VAL A 200 -1.21 19.01 -0.48
N ARG A 201 -1.67 17.88 0.06
CA ARG A 201 -0.83 16.89 0.73
C ARG A 201 -0.16 16.01 -0.32
N THR A 202 1.16 15.97 -0.30
CA THR A 202 1.97 15.04 -1.09
C THR A 202 2.82 14.18 -0.17
N ALA A 203 3.54 13.20 -0.75
CA ALA A 203 4.51 12.39 -0.02
C ALA A 203 5.60 13.21 0.68
N ARG A 204 5.83 14.48 0.27
CA ARG A 204 6.83 15.38 0.88
C ARG A 204 6.26 16.31 1.95
N GLY A 205 4.95 16.25 2.20
CA GLY A 205 4.24 17.16 3.09
C GLY A 205 3.17 17.97 2.36
N VAL A 206 2.60 18.94 3.08
CA VAL A 206 1.58 19.85 2.55
C VAL A 206 2.27 21.06 1.90
N GLU A 207 1.91 21.37 0.68
CA GLU A 207 2.40 22.52 -0.07
C GLU A 207 1.25 23.26 -0.78
N ASP A 208 1.41 24.56 -1.01
CA ASP A 208 0.47 25.34 -1.79
C ASP A 208 0.73 25.10 -3.28
N VAL A 209 -0.31 24.67 -4.00
CA VAL A 209 -0.22 24.28 -5.41
C VAL A 209 -1.11 25.18 -6.25
N VAL A 210 -0.57 25.66 -7.38
CA VAL A 210 -1.31 26.43 -8.39
C VAL A 210 -2.28 25.50 -9.12
N THR A 211 -3.57 25.82 -9.12
CA THR A 211 -4.64 25.00 -9.71
C THR A 211 -5.29 25.60 -10.95
N SER A 212 -4.76 26.72 -11.46
CA SER A 212 -5.33 27.47 -12.59
C SER A 212 -5.50 26.64 -13.88
N LEU A 213 -4.68 25.60 -14.07
CA LEU A 213 -4.73 24.72 -15.25
C LEU A 213 -5.80 23.62 -15.19
N VAL A 214 -6.26 23.27 -13.99
CA VAL A 214 -7.19 22.14 -13.76
C VAL A 214 -8.57 22.58 -13.27
N GLY A 215 -8.79 23.90 -13.20
CA GLY A 215 -10.02 24.49 -12.69
C GLY A 215 -10.13 24.42 -11.16
N PRO A 216 -11.30 24.74 -10.59
CA PRO A 216 -11.52 24.62 -9.15
C PRO A 216 -11.45 23.15 -8.74
N VAL A 217 -10.62 22.87 -7.73
CA VAL A 217 -10.51 21.57 -7.06
C VAL A 217 -11.21 21.60 -5.71
N ALA A 218 -11.79 20.48 -5.32
CA ALA A 218 -12.43 20.26 -4.03
C ALA A 218 -11.51 19.48 -3.09
N THR A 219 -11.75 19.61 -1.78
CA THR A 219 -11.07 18.78 -0.77
C THR A 219 -11.27 17.29 -1.09
N GLY A 220 -10.19 16.52 -1.04
CA GLY A 220 -10.17 15.09 -1.36
C GLY A 220 -9.94 14.77 -2.84
N ASP A 221 -9.92 15.76 -3.74
CA ASP A 221 -9.48 15.55 -5.12
C ASP A 221 -8.02 15.10 -5.16
N LEU A 222 -7.71 14.23 -6.14
CA LEU A 222 -6.34 13.85 -6.44
C LEU A 222 -5.84 14.62 -7.66
N VAL A 223 -4.65 15.19 -7.55
CA VAL A 223 -4.02 15.99 -8.59
C VAL A 223 -2.60 15.53 -8.84
N LEU A 224 -2.16 15.61 -10.10
CA LEU A 224 -0.77 15.44 -10.46
C LEU A 224 -0.06 16.79 -10.31
N VAL A 225 0.87 16.87 -9.36
CA VAL A 225 1.63 18.10 -9.04
C VAL A 225 3.02 18.04 -9.65
N HIS A 226 3.38 19.09 -10.37
CA HIS A 226 4.72 19.27 -10.92
C HIS A 226 5.15 20.73 -10.78
N ALA A 227 6.36 20.97 -10.29
CA ALA A 227 6.91 22.31 -10.08
C ALA A 227 5.93 23.30 -9.38
N GLY A 228 5.20 22.81 -8.36
CA GLY A 228 4.23 23.62 -7.60
C GLY A 228 2.90 23.89 -8.33
N THR A 229 2.65 23.23 -9.46
CA THR A 229 1.44 23.39 -10.28
C THR A 229 0.71 22.07 -10.45
N ALA A 230 -0.62 22.07 -10.32
CA ALA A 230 -1.46 20.92 -10.67
C ALA A 230 -1.61 20.85 -12.19
N LEU A 231 -1.14 19.77 -12.80
CA LEU A 231 -1.18 19.54 -14.25
C LEU A 231 -2.47 18.86 -14.70
N SER A 232 -2.98 17.94 -13.90
CA SER A 232 -4.23 17.20 -14.17
C SER A 232 -4.90 16.78 -12.86
N ARG A 233 -6.20 16.55 -12.92
CA ARG A 233 -6.94 15.80 -11.90
C ARG A 233 -6.91 14.33 -12.27
N LEU A 234 -6.78 13.46 -11.28
CA LEU A 234 -7.02 12.03 -11.49
C LEU A 234 -8.52 11.79 -11.41
N GLU A 235 -9.06 11.23 -12.49
CA GLU A 235 -10.47 10.83 -12.55
C GLU A 235 -10.71 9.63 -11.63
N GLU A 236 -11.93 9.53 -11.09
CA GLU A 236 -12.34 8.32 -10.40
C GLU A 236 -12.63 7.24 -11.44
N ASP A 237 -12.04 6.06 -11.25
CA ASP A 237 -12.36 4.89 -12.06
C ASP A 237 -13.84 4.52 -11.86
N THR A 238 -14.68 5.00 -12.79
CA THR A 238 -16.08 4.54 -12.97
C THR A 238 -16.18 3.03 -13.09
#